data_AF-B5EFI3-F1
#
_entry.id   AF-B5EFI3-F1
#
_cell.length_a   1.000
_cell.length_b   1.000
_cell.length_c   1.000
_cell.angle_alpha   90.00
_cell.angle_beta   90.00
_cell.angle_gamma   90.00
#
_symmetry.space_group_name_H-M   'P 1'
#
loop_
_entity.id
_entity.type
_entity.pdbx_description
1 polymer ?
#
loop_
_entity_poly.entity_id
_entity_poly.type
_entity_poly.pdbx_seq_one_letter_code
_entity_poly.pdbx_strand_id
1 'polypeptide(L)'
;MKHEEIRAKLDAPLAARLRLLPLRIWRTLQLAFLALLPSQGGASEPGAAGEARECEPLQIRGGMGRFLDEGGELRLFFPECLAPAAPFILFRLKREGFSRCSVEAAERGLLVRGRR
;
A
#
# COMPACT_ATOMS: atom_id res chain seq x y z
N MET A 1 -25.11 -1.78 -33.58
CA MET A 1 -25.08 -2.82 -32.53
C MET A 1 -23.74 -2.94 -31.80
N LYS A 2 -22.59 -3.14 -32.47
CA LYS A 2 -21.29 -3.28 -31.77
C LYS A 2 -20.81 -2.04 -30.97
N HIS A 3 -21.23 -0.82 -31.34
CA HIS A 3 -20.78 0.42 -30.69
C HIS A 3 -21.42 0.70 -29.32
N GLU A 4 -22.67 0.30 -29.09
CA GLU A 4 -23.35 0.49 -27.80
C GLU A 4 -22.84 -0.51 -26.74
N GLU A 5 -22.53 -1.73 -27.17
CA GLU A 5 -21.97 -2.78 -26.31
C GLU A 5 -20.58 -2.43 -25.78
N ILE A 6 -19.75 -1.76 -26.59
CA ILE A 6 -18.42 -1.29 -26.20
C ILE A 6 -18.51 -0.13 -25.21
N ARG A 7 -19.45 0.80 -25.40
CA ARG A 7 -19.71 1.91 -24.47
C ARG A 7 -20.16 1.38 -23.10
N ALA A 8 -21.15 0.49 -23.08
CA ALA A 8 -21.66 -0.11 -21.85
C ALA A 8 -20.58 -0.88 -21.06
N LYS A 9 -19.68 -1.60 -21.76
CA LYS A 9 -18.54 -2.30 -21.13
C LYS A 9 -17.47 -1.36 -20.57
N LEU A 10 -17.34 -0.14 -21.08
CA LEU A 10 -16.38 0.86 -20.61
C LEU A 10 -16.96 1.71 -19.47
N ASP A 11 -18.26 1.98 -19.50
CA ASP A 11 -18.95 2.82 -18.52
C ASP A 11 -19.12 2.13 -17.16
N ALA A 12 -19.37 0.81 -17.15
CA ALA A 12 -19.50 0.02 -15.91
C ALA A 12 -18.23 0.03 -15.02
N PRO A 13 -17.01 -0.25 -15.53
CA PRO A 13 -15.79 -0.18 -14.72
C PRO A 13 -15.41 1.26 -14.35
N LEU A 14 -15.74 2.25 -15.19
CA LEU A 14 -15.46 3.66 -14.87
C LEU A 14 -16.34 4.16 -13.72
N ALA A 15 -17.65 3.84 -13.74
CA ALA A 15 -18.58 4.18 -12.68
C ALA A 15 -18.24 3.50 -11.36
N ALA A 16 -17.80 2.24 -11.40
CA ALA A 16 -17.31 1.53 -10.22
C ALA A 16 -16.03 2.18 -9.65
N ARG A 17 -15.08 2.55 -10.51
CA ARG A 17 -13.86 3.28 -10.12
C ARG A 17 -14.18 4.64 -9.49
N LEU A 18 -15.12 5.39 -10.05
CA LEU A 18 -15.58 6.68 -9.53
C LEU A 18 -16.23 6.55 -8.14
N ARG A 19 -16.98 5.49 -7.88
CA ARG A 19 -17.58 5.21 -6.56
C ARG A 19 -16.54 4.92 -5.48
N LEU A 20 -15.40 4.35 -5.86
CA LEU A 20 -14.31 4.00 -4.93
C LEU A 20 -13.32 5.15 -4.70
N LEU A 21 -13.29 6.17 -5.57
CA LEU A 21 -12.41 7.34 -5.42
C LEU A 21 -12.40 7.97 -4.00
N PRO A 22 -13.54 8.25 -3.35
CA PRO A 22 -13.52 8.85 -2.01
C PRO A 22 -12.82 7.94 -0.99
N LEU A 23 -13.06 6.63 -1.05
CA LEU A 23 -12.37 5.65 -0.20
C LEU A 23 -10.87 5.60 -0.50
N ARG A 24 -10.49 5.59 -1.79
CA ARG A 24 -9.09 5.58 -2.22
C ARG A 24 -8.34 6.82 -1.74
N ILE A 25 -8.95 8.00 -1.88
CA ILE A 25 -8.39 9.27 -1.39
C ILE A 25 -8.23 9.19 0.13
N TRP A 26 -9.27 8.79 0.86
CA TRP A 26 -9.21 8.66 2.32
C TRP A 26 -8.09 7.72 2.79
N ARG A 27 -8.02 6.51 2.23
CA ARG A 27 -6.96 5.54 2.55
C ARG A 27 -5.57 6.03 2.19
N THR A 28 -5.43 6.75 1.07
CA THR A 28 -4.15 7.35 0.64
C THR A 28 -3.71 8.42 1.64
N LEU A 29 -4.61 9.32 2.05
CA LEU A 29 -4.33 10.34 3.05
C LEU A 29 -3.99 9.73 4.41
N GLN A 30 -4.76 8.72 4.82
CA GLN A 30 -4.49 7.98 6.05
C GLN A 30 -3.09 7.34 6.02
N LEU A 31 -2.74 6.66 4.94
CA LEU A 31 -1.43 6.03 4.78
C LEU A 31 -0.30 7.06 4.81
N ALA A 32 -0.44 8.16 4.07
CA ALA A 32 0.55 9.24 4.03
C ALA A 32 0.76 9.87 5.41
N PHE A 33 -0.33 10.21 6.11
CA PHE A 33 -0.25 10.81 7.45
C PHE A 33 0.36 9.84 8.47
N LEU A 34 -0.09 8.59 8.49
CA LEU A 34 0.43 7.58 9.40
C LEU A 34 1.89 7.22 9.12
N ALA A 35 2.35 7.36 7.87
CA ALA A 35 3.75 7.17 7.52
C ALA A 35 4.67 8.25 8.12
N LEU A 36 4.15 9.46 8.34
CA LEU A 36 4.92 10.55 8.95
C LEU A 36 5.08 10.38 10.47
N LEU A 37 4.12 9.74 11.13
CA LEU A 37 4.15 9.55 12.58
C LEU A 37 5.18 8.50 13.02
N PRO A 38 5.80 8.64 14.21
CA PRO A 38 6.74 7.64 14.74
C PRO A 38 6.03 6.31 15.05
N SER A 39 6.74 5.20 14.93
CA SER A 39 6.23 3.88 15.32
C SER A 39 5.92 3.84 16.82
N GLN A 40 4.83 3.17 17.18
CA GLN A 40 4.47 2.83 18.57
C GLN A 40 5.07 1.48 19.01
N GLY A 41 5.70 0.75 18.07
CA GLY A 41 6.15 -0.61 18.29
C GLY A 41 4.99 -1.61 18.40
N GLY A 42 5.34 -2.87 18.59
CA GLY A 42 4.43 -3.97 18.90
C GLY A 42 4.93 -5.29 18.34
N ALA A 43 4.11 -6.33 18.49
CA ALA A 43 4.53 -7.71 18.22
C ALA A 43 4.95 -7.91 16.75
N SER A 44 5.98 -8.73 16.55
CA SER A 44 6.38 -9.21 15.24
C SER A 44 5.29 -10.11 14.68
N GLU A 45 4.89 -9.83 13.44
CA GLU A 45 3.94 -10.61 12.66
C GLU A 45 4.60 -10.91 11.30
N PRO A 46 5.59 -11.82 11.29
CA PRO A 46 6.40 -12.05 10.11
C PRO A 46 5.53 -12.44 8.90
N GLY A 47 5.87 -11.91 7.74
CA GLY A 47 5.27 -12.32 6.47
C GLY A 47 5.79 -13.69 6.03
N ALA A 48 5.03 -14.38 5.20
CA ALA A 48 5.54 -15.54 4.47
C ALA A 48 6.60 -15.08 3.46
N ALA A 49 7.72 -15.81 3.39
CA ALA A 49 8.85 -15.43 2.55
C ALA A 49 8.43 -15.26 1.09
N GLY A 50 8.73 -14.09 0.52
CA GLY A 50 8.43 -13.78 -0.88
C GLY A 50 6.98 -13.41 -1.19
N GLU A 51 6.04 -13.55 -0.27
CA GLU A 51 4.63 -13.19 -0.50
C GLU A 51 4.31 -11.76 -0.05
N ALA A 52 3.46 -11.07 -0.81
CA ALA A 52 2.97 -9.76 -0.42
C ALA A 52 1.81 -9.92 0.57
N ARG A 53 1.96 -9.34 1.76
CA ARG A 53 0.90 -9.32 2.77
C ARG A 53 0.01 -8.10 2.58
N GLU A 54 -1.31 -8.30 2.55
CA GLU A 54 -2.24 -7.18 2.60
C GLU A 54 -2.10 -6.43 3.94
N CYS A 55 -2.05 -5.11 3.84
CA CYS A 55 -1.80 -4.22 4.97
C CYS A 55 -2.76 -3.04 4.95
N GLU A 56 -3.47 -2.88 6.05
CA GLU A 56 -4.26 -1.70 6.33
C GLU A 56 -3.36 -0.55 6.78
N PRO A 57 -3.62 0.70 6.36
CA PRO A 57 -2.83 1.86 6.76
C PRO A 57 -2.63 2.00 8.27
N LEU A 58 -3.58 1.57 9.10
CA LEU A 58 -3.44 1.68 10.55
C LEU A 58 -2.36 0.74 11.12
N GLN A 59 -2.15 -0.42 10.50
CA GLN A 59 -1.24 -1.44 11.05
C GLN A 59 0.22 -0.97 11.06
N ILE A 60 0.62 -0.08 10.15
CA ILE A 60 1.97 0.47 10.15
C ILE A 60 2.25 1.33 11.37
N ARG A 61 1.26 1.78 12.17
CA ARG A 61 1.51 2.45 13.47
C ARG A 61 2.46 1.65 14.36
N GLY A 62 2.41 0.34 14.24
CA GLY A 62 3.26 -0.57 14.99
C GLY A 62 4.68 -0.78 14.47
N GLY A 63 5.07 -0.08 13.41
CA GLY A 63 6.38 -0.17 12.75
C GLY A 63 6.35 -1.12 11.56
N MET A 64 7.15 -0.83 10.53
CA MET A 64 7.30 -1.66 9.34
C MET A 64 8.08 -2.94 9.64
N GLY A 65 9.03 -2.87 10.59
CA GLY A 65 9.90 -4.00 10.98
C GLY A 65 9.15 -5.24 11.48
N ARG A 66 7.91 -5.09 11.96
CA ARG A 66 7.10 -6.23 12.42
C ARG A 66 6.75 -7.22 11.31
N PHE A 67 6.75 -6.75 10.06
CA PHE A 67 6.30 -7.53 8.91
C PHE A 67 7.48 -8.09 8.09
N LEU A 68 8.70 -8.01 8.63
CA LEU A 68 9.85 -8.66 8.04
C LEU A 68 9.63 -10.17 8.04
N ASP A 69 9.91 -10.82 6.92
CA ASP A 69 10.06 -12.26 6.88
C ASP A 69 11.39 -12.71 7.53
N GLU A 70 11.61 -14.02 7.61
CA GLU A 70 12.84 -14.59 8.18
C GLU A 70 14.12 -14.17 7.41
N GLY A 71 14.00 -13.72 6.16
CA GLY A 71 15.09 -13.23 5.33
C GLY A 71 15.38 -11.74 5.49
N GLY A 72 14.65 -11.03 6.36
CA GLY A 72 14.78 -9.58 6.51
C GLY A 72 14.17 -8.80 5.34
N GLU A 73 13.28 -9.41 4.57
CA GLU A 73 12.56 -8.75 3.47
C GLU A 73 11.15 -8.34 3.92
N LEU A 74 10.72 -7.16 3.44
CA LEU A 74 9.39 -6.60 3.66
C LEU A 74 8.64 -6.59 2.34
N ARG A 75 7.42 -7.13 2.33
CA ARG A 75 6.49 -7.06 1.19
C ARG A 75 5.07 -6.78 1.67
N LEU A 76 4.65 -5.52 1.58
CA LEU A 76 3.31 -5.09 1.99
C LEU A 76 2.52 -4.57 0.80
N PHE A 77 1.26 -5.00 0.69
CA PHE A 77 0.31 -4.47 -0.28
C PHE A 77 -0.74 -3.64 0.43
N PHE A 78 -0.86 -2.36 0.06
CA PHE A 78 -1.88 -1.44 0.57
C PHE A 78 -3.00 -1.31 -0.46
N PRO A 79 -4.11 -2.05 -0.32
CA PRO A 79 -5.21 -1.99 -1.27
C PRO A 79 -5.86 -0.61 -1.25
N GLU A 80 -6.34 -0.20 -2.42
CA GLU A 80 -7.06 1.06 -2.66
C GLU A 80 -6.23 2.34 -2.39
N CYS A 81 -4.94 2.23 -2.05
CA CYS A 81 -4.05 3.38 -1.95
C CYS A 81 -3.55 3.84 -3.32
N LEU A 82 -3.36 5.14 -3.48
CA LEU A 82 -2.92 5.78 -4.72
C LEU A 82 -1.43 6.15 -4.66
N ALA A 83 -0.80 6.28 -5.83
CA ALA A 83 0.61 6.64 -6.00
C ALA A 83 1.11 7.83 -5.13
N PRO A 84 0.33 8.90 -4.86
CA PRO A 84 0.79 10.00 -4.01
C PRO A 84 1.23 9.61 -2.59
N ALA A 85 0.83 8.46 -2.04
CA ALA A 85 1.33 8.00 -0.73
C ALA A 85 2.75 7.41 -0.78
N ALA A 86 3.27 7.07 -1.97
CA ALA A 86 4.58 6.44 -2.14
C ALA A 86 5.76 7.18 -1.49
N PRO A 87 5.97 8.51 -1.69
CA PRO A 87 7.10 9.21 -1.09
C PRO A 87 7.07 9.17 0.45
N PHE A 88 5.90 9.23 1.06
CA PHE A 88 5.75 9.17 2.53
C PHE A 88 6.14 7.79 3.07
N ILE A 89 5.76 6.73 2.37
CA ILE A 89 6.12 5.36 2.72
C ILE A 89 7.63 5.13 2.55
N LEU A 90 8.21 5.59 1.44
CA LEU A 90 9.65 5.51 1.22
C LEU A 90 10.42 6.26 2.31
N PHE A 91 9.98 7.47 2.67
CA PHE A 91 10.54 8.24 3.77
C PHE A 91 10.47 7.46 5.09
N ARG A 92 9.31 6.87 5.41
CA ARG A 92 9.15 6.07 6.62
C ARG A 92 10.08 4.87 6.66
N LEU A 93 10.16 4.10 5.58
CA LEU A 93 11.07 2.96 5.46
C LEU A 93 12.52 3.38 5.73
N LYS A 94 12.96 4.51 5.14
CA LYS A 94 14.30 5.04 5.37
C LYS A 94 14.53 5.42 6.84
N ARG A 95 13.58 6.09 7.47
CA ARG A 95 13.66 6.45 8.90
C ARG A 95 13.70 5.23 9.82
N GLU A 96 13.06 4.13 9.42
CA GLU A 96 13.06 2.86 10.17
C GLU A 96 14.23 1.93 9.82
N GLY A 97 15.21 2.42 9.04
CA GLY A 97 16.46 1.70 8.76
C GLY A 97 16.41 0.72 7.59
N PHE A 98 15.39 0.80 6.74
CA PHE A 98 15.29 -0.08 5.57
C PHE A 98 16.18 0.39 4.41
N SER A 99 16.75 -0.60 3.74
CA SER A 99 17.51 -0.49 2.49
C SER A 99 16.72 -1.08 1.31
N ARG A 100 17.19 -0.84 0.08
CA ARG A 100 16.58 -1.38 -1.16
C ARG A 100 15.06 -1.17 -1.27
N CYS A 101 14.58 -0.02 -0.79
CA CYS A 101 13.15 0.27 -0.72
C CYS A 101 12.58 0.59 -2.11
N SER A 102 11.39 0.09 -2.41
CA SER A 102 10.61 0.49 -3.58
C SER A 102 9.12 0.52 -3.28
N VAL A 103 8.40 1.34 -4.04
CA VAL A 103 6.93 1.37 -4.05
C VAL A 103 6.48 1.30 -5.50
N GLU A 104 5.65 0.32 -5.80
CA GLU A 104 5.07 0.10 -7.11
C GLU A 104 3.57 0.40 -7.05
N ALA A 105 3.10 1.31 -7.90
CA ALA A 105 1.69 1.62 -8.00
C ALA A 105 1.02 0.65 -8.99
N ALA A 106 0.05 -0.11 -8.49
CA ALA A 106 -0.79 -1.00 -9.28
C ALA A 106 -2.22 -0.45 -9.34
N GLU A 107 -3.05 -0.98 -10.24
CA GLU A 107 -4.45 -0.56 -10.37
C GLU A 107 -5.21 -0.64 -9.04
N ARG A 108 -4.94 -1.71 -8.28
CA ARG A 108 -5.61 -2.07 -7.02
C ARG A 108 -4.97 -1.48 -5.75
N GLY A 109 -3.84 -0.78 -5.83
CA GLY A 109 -3.16 -0.32 -4.62
C GLY A 109 -1.67 -0.05 -4.79
N LEU A 110 -0.95 -0.06 -3.66
CA LEU A 110 0.50 0.12 -3.62
C LEU A 110 1.18 -1.14 -3.11
N LEU A 111 2.18 -1.62 -3.83
CA LEU A 111 3.07 -2.68 -3.38
C LEU A 111 4.38 -2.07 -2.88
N VAL A 112 4.68 -2.29 -1.61
CA VAL A 112 5.80 -1.71 -0.88
C VAL A 112 6.80 -2.81 -0.58
N ARG A 113 8.06 -2.55 -0.92
CA ARG A 113 9.18 -3.47 -0.69
C ARG A 113 10.32 -2.79 0.04
N GLY A 114 11.07 -3.55 0.82
CA GLY A 114 12.29 -3.08 1.48
C GLY A 114 13.02 -4.22 2.17
N ARG A 115 14.27 -4.00 2.55
CA ARG A 115 15.11 -4.97 3.24
C ARG A 115 15.77 -4.38 4.47
N ARG A 116 15.87 -5.12 5.57
CA ARG A 116 16.57 -4.70 6.77
C ARG A 116 17.39 -5.84 7.38
#